data_AF-A0AA97HJM3-F1
#
_entry.id   AF-A0AA97HJM3-F1
#
_cell.length_a   1.000
_cell.length_b   1.000
_cell.length_c   1.000
_cell.angle_alpha   90.00
_cell.angle_beta   90.00
_cell.angle_gamma   90.00
#
_symmetry.space_group_name_H-M   'P 1'
#
loop_
_entity.id
_entity.type
_entity.pdbx_description
1 polymer ?
#
loop_
_entity_poly.entity_id
_entity_poly.type
_entity_poly.pdbx_seq_one_letter_code
_entity_poly.pdbx_strand_id
1 'polypeptide(L)'
;MNPDLGTVYQQSTAAENEVEFLQIRFSDIDFVSHELCTTLFEVPWGEDQELHALSLDFDQDMLLQILARLEPEAQQQFVAQVNGQQPPFHVSLPEAVLVDRVTCVLGEEQEVEGEVFTPFVIQAID
;
A
#
# COMPACT_ATOMS: atom_id res chain seq x y z
N MET A 1 14.14 -11.22 -0.23
CA MET A 1 13.21 -10.11 0.02
C MET A 1 14.04 -8.86 0.16
N ASN A 2 13.61 -7.74 -0.44
CA ASN A 2 14.26 -6.46 -0.23
C ASN A 2 14.01 -5.99 1.21
N PRO A 3 14.91 -5.18 1.80
CA PRO A 3 14.69 -4.62 3.13
C PRO A 3 13.36 -3.85 3.20
N ASP A 4 12.65 -3.98 4.31
CA ASP A 4 11.41 -3.23 4.55
C ASP A 4 11.72 -1.73 4.76
N LEU A 5 11.07 -0.89 3.97
CA LEU A 5 11.32 0.53 3.97
C LEU A 5 10.89 1.17 5.29
N GLY A 6 9.75 0.79 5.86
CA GLY A 6 9.26 1.44 7.08
C GLY A 6 10.18 1.18 8.27
N THR A 7 10.69 -0.05 8.39
CA THR A 7 11.66 -0.43 9.43
C THR A 7 12.97 0.34 9.28
N VAL A 8 13.49 0.47 8.05
CA VAL A 8 14.68 1.29 7.76
C VAL A 8 14.41 2.77 8.06
N TYR A 9 13.23 3.27 7.68
CA TYR A 9 12.83 4.66 7.88
C TYR A 9 12.73 5.02 9.37
N GLN A 10 12.11 4.15 10.18
CA GLN A 10 11.95 4.29 11.62
C GLN A 10 13.29 4.45 12.35
N GLN A 11 14.33 3.78 11.85
CA GLN A 11 15.68 3.82 12.41
C GLN A 11 16.49 5.01 11.90
N SER A 12 16.01 5.72 10.88
CA SER A 12 16.71 6.84 10.27
C SER A 12 16.54 8.13 11.09
N THR A 13 17.56 8.99 11.04
CA THR A 13 17.48 10.35 11.62
C THR A 13 16.54 11.29 10.84
N ALA A 14 16.07 10.85 9.67
CA ALA A 14 15.16 11.57 8.80
C ALA A 14 13.70 11.16 9.02
N ALA A 15 13.39 10.41 10.09
CA ALA A 15 12.03 10.02 10.43
C ALA A 15 11.17 11.25 10.75
N GLU A 16 10.42 11.71 9.75
CA GLU A 16 9.33 12.67 9.87
C GLU A 16 8.03 11.97 10.30
N ASN A 17 7.14 12.73 10.93
CA ASN A 17 5.83 12.22 11.35
C ASN A 17 4.94 11.85 10.15
N GLU A 18 5.14 12.51 9.02
CA GLU A 18 4.38 12.35 7.79
C GLU A 18 5.37 12.19 6.63
N VAL A 19 5.05 11.32 5.67
CA VAL A 19 5.89 11.00 4.52
C VAL A 19 5.06 11.02 3.25
N GLU A 20 5.58 11.66 2.21
CA GLU A 20 4.95 11.67 0.90
C GLU A 20 5.65 10.70 -0.04
N PHE A 21 4.86 9.88 -0.73
CA PHE A 21 5.31 9.09 -1.88
C PHE A 21 4.66 9.61 -3.15
N LEU A 22 5.44 9.75 -4.22
CA LEU A 22 4.98 10.30 -5.49
C LEU A 22 4.83 9.21 -6.54
N GLN A 23 3.84 9.39 -7.42
CA GLN A 23 3.59 8.53 -8.58
C GLN A 23 3.43 7.04 -8.21
N ILE A 24 2.67 6.77 -7.15
CA ILE A 24 2.39 5.41 -6.70
C ILE A 24 1.44 4.74 -7.67
N ARG A 25 1.79 3.52 -8.09
CA ARG A 25 1.00 2.71 -9.00
C ARG A 25 0.41 1.53 -8.25
N PHE A 26 -0.85 1.64 -7.88
CA PHE A 26 -1.61 0.54 -7.28
C PHE A 26 -1.96 -0.47 -8.37
N SER A 27 -1.50 -1.71 -8.22
CA SER A 27 -1.88 -2.83 -9.11
C SER A 27 -2.45 -4.01 -8.36
N ASP A 28 -2.07 -4.19 -7.11
CA ASP A 28 -2.42 -5.35 -6.31
C ASP A 28 -2.81 -4.91 -4.91
N ILE A 29 -3.85 -5.54 -4.38
CA ILE A 29 -4.42 -5.22 -3.07
C ILE A 29 -4.60 -6.52 -2.30
N ASP A 30 -4.02 -6.55 -1.11
CA ASP A 30 -4.25 -7.58 -0.11
C ASP A 30 -5.33 -7.11 0.86
N PHE A 31 -6.43 -7.86 0.93
CA PHE A 31 -7.47 -7.67 1.93
C PHE A 31 -7.05 -8.44 3.17
N VAL A 32 -6.47 -7.75 4.16
CA VAL A 32 -6.00 -8.36 5.41
C VAL A 32 -7.17 -8.65 6.35
N SER A 33 -8.12 -7.71 6.42
CA SER A 33 -9.37 -7.85 7.18
C SER A 33 -10.52 -7.15 6.44
N HIS A 34 -11.69 -7.05 7.08
CA HIS A 34 -12.80 -6.26 6.54
C HIS A 34 -12.55 -4.74 6.58
N GLU A 35 -11.59 -4.29 7.39
CA GLU A 35 -11.32 -2.88 7.64
C GLU A 35 -9.93 -2.45 7.14
N LEU A 36 -9.05 -3.42 6.85
CA LEU A 36 -7.67 -3.17 6.49
C LEU A 36 -7.32 -3.80 5.15
N CYS A 37 -6.83 -2.97 4.25
CA CYS A 37 -6.18 -3.35 3.01
C CYS A 37 -4.69 -2.96 3.07
N THR A 38 -3.87 -3.74 2.39
CA THR A 38 -2.44 -3.50 2.22
C THR A 38 -2.11 -3.57 0.74
N THR A 39 -1.14 -2.80 0.29
CA THR A 39 -0.44 -3.04 -0.97
C THR A 39 1.06 -3.08 -0.71
N LEU A 40 1.77 -3.87 -1.51
CA LEU A 40 3.21 -4.04 -1.42
C LEU A 40 3.84 -3.76 -2.77
N PHE A 41 4.89 -2.94 -2.76
CA PHE A 41 5.62 -2.60 -3.97
C PHE A 41 7.10 -2.35 -3.67
N GLU A 42 7.93 -2.29 -4.71
CA GLU A 42 9.35 -2.02 -4.57
C GLU A 42 9.63 -0.57 -4.96
N VAL A 43 10.33 0.16 -4.08
CA VAL A 43 10.75 1.55 -4.34
C VAL A 43 12.24 1.71 -4.07
N PRO A 44 12.96 2.51 -4.88
CA PRO A 44 14.32 2.88 -4.55
C PRO A 44 14.32 3.93 -3.43
N TRP A 45 15.22 3.77 -2.46
CA TRP A 45 15.34 4.67 -1.30
C TRP A 45 16.80 4.94 -0.92
N GLY A 46 17.05 6.10 -0.32
CA GLY A 46 18.38 6.53 0.12
C GLY A 46 19.26 7.08 -1.02
N GLU A 47 20.47 7.49 -0.66
CA GLU A 47 21.44 8.09 -1.62
C GLU A 47 21.86 7.10 -2.70
N ASP A 48 21.99 5.81 -2.34
CA ASP A 48 22.40 4.73 -3.23
C ASP A 48 21.24 4.13 -4.05
N GLN A 49 20.01 4.64 -3.88
CA GLN A 49 18.79 4.19 -4.60
C GLN A 49 18.55 2.67 -4.45
N GLU A 50 18.86 2.11 -3.28
CA GLU A 50 18.66 0.70 -3.01
C GLU A 50 17.16 0.37 -3.01
N LEU A 51 16.78 -0.75 -3.63
CA LEU A 51 15.39 -1.20 -3.67
C LEU A 51 14.96 -1.68 -2.29
N HIS A 52 13.84 -1.15 -1.82
CA HIS A 52 13.18 -1.50 -0.57
C HIS A 52 11.76 -1.97 -0.85
N ALA A 53 11.26 -2.87 -0.02
CA ALA A 53 9.84 -3.22 0.01
C ALA A 53 9.08 -2.12 0.76
N LEU A 54 8.07 -1.54 0.12
CA LEU A 54 7.18 -0.56 0.72
C LEU A 54 5.80 -1.19 0.86
N SER A 55 5.33 -1.31 2.09
CA SER A 55 3.97 -1.69 2.43
C SER A 55 3.15 -0.44 2.75
N LEU A 56 2.02 -0.28 2.07
CA LEU A 56 1.04 0.77 2.36
C LEU A 56 -0.24 0.16 2.89
N ASP A 57 -0.64 0.60 4.08
CA ASP A 57 -1.88 0.20 4.74
C ASP A 57 -2.94 1.28 4.57
N PHE A 58 -4.17 0.87 4.29
CA PHE A 58 -5.28 1.80 4.08
C PHE A 58 -6.62 1.13 4.35
N ASP A 59 -7.61 1.97 4.64
CA ASP A 59 -8.96 1.52 4.96
C ASP A 59 -9.85 1.38 3.71
N GLN A 60 -11.11 0.99 3.94
CA GLN A 60 -12.10 0.81 2.89
C GLN A 60 -12.47 2.13 2.20
N ASP A 61 -12.44 3.26 2.89
CA ASP A 61 -12.76 4.56 2.29
C ASP A 61 -11.66 4.98 1.30
N MET A 62 -10.41 4.73 1.65
CA MET A 62 -9.27 4.93 0.76
C MET A 62 -9.30 3.98 -0.44
N LEU A 63 -9.65 2.70 -0.21
CA LEU A 63 -9.86 1.74 -1.30
C LEU A 63 -10.90 2.27 -2.30
N LEU A 64 -12.03 2.79 -1.83
CA LEU A 64 -13.05 3.35 -2.71
C LEU A 64 -12.53 4.55 -3.51
N GLN A 65 -11.70 5.40 -2.91
CA GLN A 65 -11.07 6.52 -3.62
C GLN A 65 -10.06 6.05 -4.70
N ILE A 66 -9.32 4.97 -4.45
CA ILE A 66 -8.44 4.34 -5.45
C ILE A 66 -9.29 3.77 -6.59
N LEU A 67 -10.31 2.97 -6.27
CA LEU A 67 -11.18 2.33 -7.27
C LEU A 67 -11.99 3.35 -8.08
N ALA A 68 -12.35 4.50 -7.50
CA ALA A 68 -13.05 5.57 -8.21
C ALA A 68 -12.24 6.17 -9.37
N ARG A 69 -10.91 5.97 -9.41
CA ARG A 69 -10.03 6.39 -10.51
C ARG A 69 -10.01 5.40 -11.69
N LEU A 70 -10.56 4.20 -11.52
CA LEU A 70 -10.69 3.20 -12.58
C LEU A 70 -11.83 3.56 -13.54
N GLU A 71 -11.72 3.10 -14.79
CA GLU A 71 -12.85 3.15 -15.71
C GLU A 71 -14.04 2.30 -15.19
N PRO A 72 -15.30 2.69 -15.48
CA PRO A 72 -16.47 1.98 -14.95
C PRO A 72 -16.51 0.47 -15.26
N GLU A 73 -15.96 0.06 -16.41
CA GLU A 73 -15.85 -1.36 -16.76
C GLU A 73 -14.87 -2.10 -15.84
N ALA A 74 -13.71 -1.50 -15.55
CA ALA A 74 -12.73 -2.05 -14.62
C ALA A 74 -13.30 -2.12 -13.19
N GLN A 75 -14.07 -1.12 -12.75
CA GLN A 75 -14.76 -1.18 -11.46
C GLN A 75 -15.72 -2.38 -11.38
N GLN A 76 -16.50 -2.65 -12.43
CA GLN A 76 -17.41 -3.80 -12.46
C GLN A 76 -16.66 -5.13 -12.44
N GLN A 77 -15.56 -5.24 -13.18
CA GLN A 77 -14.70 -6.43 -13.17
C GLN A 77 -14.13 -6.69 -11.78
N PHE A 78 -13.62 -5.64 -11.11
CA PHE A 78 -13.12 -5.73 -9.74
C PHE A 78 -14.21 -6.22 -8.77
N VAL A 79 -15.40 -5.62 -8.79
CA VAL A 79 -16.52 -6.03 -7.93
C VAL A 79 -16.89 -7.49 -8.17
N ALA A 80 -16.94 -7.95 -9.43
CA ALA A 80 -17.23 -9.34 -9.76
C ALA A 80 -16.17 -10.30 -9.22
N GLN A 81 -14.90 -9.89 -9.22
CA GLN A 81 -13.77 -10.69 -8.73
C GLN A 81 -13.79 -10.84 -7.21
N VAL A 82 -14.09 -9.78 -6.46
CA VAL A 82 -14.09 -9.81 -4.99
C VAL A 82 -15.41 -10.30 -4.39
N ASN A 83 -16.49 -10.38 -5.18
CA ASN A 83 -17.81 -10.76 -4.70
C ASN A 83 -17.80 -12.15 -4.04
N GLY A 84 -18.22 -12.20 -2.77
CA GLY A 84 -18.33 -13.44 -1.99
C GLY A 84 -17.02 -13.93 -1.40
N GLN A 85 -15.89 -13.24 -1.62
CA GLN A 85 -14.63 -13.54 -0.93
C GLN A 85 -14.70 -13.09 0.54
N GLN A 86 -13.88 -13.72 1.39
CA GLN A 86 -13.73 -13.37 2.80
C GLN A 86 -12.23 -13.20 3.08
N PRO A 87 -11.79 -12.10 3.71
CA PRO A 87 -10.40 -11.91 4.09
C PRO A 87 -9.85 -13.07 4.96
N PRO A 88 -8.55 -13.41 4.86
CA PRO A 88 -7.55 -12.75 4.02
C PRO A 88 -7.57 -13.27 2.58
N PHE A 89 -7.46 -12.36 1.60
CA PHE A 89 -7.26 -12.73 0.18
C PHE A 89 -6.55 -11.62 -0.59
N HIS A 90 -5.95 -12.01 -1.71
CA HIS A 90 -5.24 -11.13 -2.63
C HIS A 90 -6.06 -10.89 -3.90
N VAL A 91 -6.00 -9.67 -4.44
CA VAL A 91 -6.62 -9.33 -5.71
C VAL A 91 -5.74 -8.38 -6.51
N SER A 92 -5.53 -8.70 -7.79
CA SER A 92 -4.97 -7.76 -8.75
C SER A 92 -6.07 -6.87 -9.33
N LEU A 93 -5.83 -5.56 -9.39
CA LEU A 93 -6.70 -4.62 -10.07
C LEU A 93 -6.72 -4.92 -11.59
N PRO A 94 -7.87 -4.77 -12.26
CA PRO A 94 -7.97 -5.02 -13.71
C PRO A 94 -7.03 -4.15 -14.56
N GLU A 95 -6.75 -2.94 -14.07
CA GLU A 95 -5.73 -2.04 -14.56
C GLU A 95 -5.10 -1.30 -13.38
N ALA A 96 -3.88 -0.80 -13.57
CA ALA A 96 -3.18 -0.12 -12.49
C ALA A 96 -3.69 1.31 -12.33
N VAL A 97 -3.91 1.73 -11.08
CA VAL A 97 -4.29 3.09 -10.73
C VAL A 97 -3.03 3.88 -10.38
N LEU A 98 -2.78 4.96 -11.13
CA LEU A 98 -1.72 5.91 -10.81
C LEU A 98 -2.29 6.98 -9.86
N VAL A 99 -1.62 7.16 -8.73
CA VAL A 99 -1.87 8.22 -7.76
C VAL A 99 -0.63 9.13 -7.73
N ASP A 100 -0.84 10.42 -7.94
CA ASP A 100 0.28 11.36 -8.09
C ASP A 100 0.98 11.57 -6.75
N ARG A 101 0.22 11.59 -5.65
CA ARG A 101 0.75 11.72 -4.30
C ARG A 101 -0.02 10.89 -3.29
N VAL A 102 0.72 10.19 -2.44
CA VAL A 102 0.21 9.48 -1.27
C VAL A 102 0.90 10.06 -0.05
N THR A 103 0.11 10.58 0.88
CA THR A 103 0.60 11.08 2.17
C THR A 103 0.35 10.02 3.24
N CYS A 104 1.39 9.65 3.97
CA CYS A 104 1.36 8.55 4.94
C CYS A 104 1.95 8.95 6.29
N VAL A 105 1.62 8.17 7.32
CA VAL A 105 2.35 8.14 8.59
C VAL A 105 2.91 6.74 8.81
N LEU A 106 3.99 6.62 9.57
CA LEU A 106 4.52 5.29 9.91
C LEU A 106 3.58 4.57 10.88
N GLY A 107 3.25 3.32 10.58
CA GLY A 107 2.45 2.44 11.42
C GLY A 107 3.23 1.79 12.56
N GLU A 108 2.67 0.72 13.11
CA GLU A 108 3.31 -0.09 14.14
C GLU A 108 4.12 -1.23 13.51
N GLU A 109 5.23 -1.60 14.14
CA GLU A 109 6.04 -2.75 13.75
C GLU A 109 5.21 -4.04 13.87
N GLN A 110 5.26 -4.87 12.83
CA GLN A 110 4.56 -6.14 12.72
C GLN A 110 5.56 -7.27 12.54
N GLU A 111 5.25 -8.44 13.09
CA GLU A 111 6.03 -9.68 12.90
C GLU A 111 5.13 -10.76 12.31
N VAL A 112 5.46 -11.23 11.11
CA VAL A 112 4.74 -12.29 10.40
C VAL A 112 5.73 -13.34 9.94
N GLU A 113 5.52 -14.60 10.35
CA GLU A 113 6.37 -15.74 9.98
C GLU A 113 7.88 -15.55 10.25
N GLY A 114 8.24 -14.68 11.19
CA GLY A 114 9.63 -14.34 11.54
C GLY A 114 10.24 -13.21 10.71
N GLU A 115 9.45 -12.57 9.84
CA GLU A 115 9.81 -11.33 9.15
C GLU A 115 9.20 -10.14 9.89
N VAL A 116 10.02 -9.11 10.11
CA VAL A 116 9.62 -7.86 10.76
C VAL A 116 9.49 -6.79 9.68
N PHE A 117 8.37 -6.08 9.69
CA PHE A 117 8.12 -4.95 8.79
C PHE A 117 7.28 -3.88 9.48
N THR A 118 7.33 -2.65 8.98
CA THR A 118 6.52 -1.54 9.48
C THR A 118 5.81 -0.88 8.32
N PRO A 119 4.47 -0.99 8.21
CA PRO A 119 3.75 -0.38 7.11
C PRO A 119 3.64 1.13 7.26
N PHE A 120 3.49 1.82 6.13
CA PHE A 120 3.07 3.22 6.10
C PHE A 120 1.55 3.27 5.95
N VAL A 121 0.86 3.94 6.87
CA VAL A 121 -0.59 4.08 6.86
C VAL A 121 -0.98 5.33 6.06
N ILE A 122 -1.69 5.13 4.95
CA ILE A 122 -2.15 6.22 4.07
C ILE A 122 -3.12 7.11 4.83
N GLN A 123 -2.86 8.41 4.82
CA GLN A 123 -3.73 9.46 5.36
C GLN A 123 -4.52 10.18 4.26
N ALA A 124 -3.91 10.35 3.07
CA ALA A 124 -4.54 11.03 1.94
C ALA A 124 -3.95 10.57 0.61
N ILE A 125 -4.76 10.68 -0.45
CA ILE A 125 -4.33 10.48 -1.84
C ILE A 125 -4.82 11.62 -2.72
N ASP A 126 -3.90 12.22 -3.48
CA ASP A 126 -4.18 13.24 -4.48
C ASP A 126 -3.89 12.68 -5.89
#